data_AF-A0A942B9A5-F1
#
_entry.id   AF-A0A942B9A5-F1
#
_cell.length_a   1.000
_cell.length_b   1.000
_cell.length_c   1.000
_cell.angle_alpha   90.00
_cell.angle_beta   90.00
_cell.angle_gamma   90.00
#
_symmetry.space_group_name_H-M   'P 1'
#
loop_
_entity.id
_entity.type
_entity.pdbx_description
1 polymer ?
#
loop_
_entity_poly.entity_id
_entity_poly.type
_entity_poly.pdbx_seq_one_letter_code
_entity_poly.pdbx_strand_id
1 'polypeptide(L)'
;MVARLLKQKVLAETVILTLLCAFDTYWTLILVRMGIGRETNPVLAKSIEISNWAFLALKLSSFLVPIVILEFLRQKHPNLILKAMRIGTIGYIAVYLIGSIKVNGLF
;
A
#
# COMPACT_ATOMS: atom_id res chain seq x y z
N MET A 1 -6.46 25.74 9.35
CA MET A 1 -6.34 24.75 8.25
C MET A 1 -6.34 23.31 8.77
N VAL A 2 -5.49 22.98 9.77
CA VAL A 2 -5.45 21.66 10.45
C VAL A 2 -6.81 21.25 11.07
N ALA A 3 -7.54 22.18 11.69
CA ALA A 3 -8.83 21.88 12.32
C ALA A 3 -9.94 21.41 11.34
N ARG A 4 -9.84 21.74 10.04
CA ARG A 4 -10.81 21.29 9.03
C ARG A 4 -10.55 19.83 8.61
N LEU A 5 -9.31 19.36 8.74
CA LEU A 5 -8.91 17.97 8.44
C LEU A 5 -9.46 16.99 9.47
N LEU A 6 -9.45 17.35 10.75
CA LEU A 6 -10.01 16.51 11.82
C LEU A 6 -11.54 16.40 11.76
N LYS A 7 -12.21 17.36 11.10
CA LYS A 7 -13.68 17.40 11.02
C LYS A 7 -14.24 16.58 9.86
N GLN A 8 -13.42 16.25 8.88
CA GLN A 8 -13.85 15.51 7.69
C GLN A 8 -13.66 14.01 7.94
N LYS A 9 -14.75 13.23 7.84
CA LYS A 9 -14.66 11.77 7.96
C LYS A 9 -13.70 11.23 6.88
N VAL A 10 -12.77 10.38 7.30
CA VAL A 10 -11.84 9.66 6.40
C VAL A 10 -12.66 8.82 5.43
N LEU A 11 -12.23 8.77 4.17
CA LEU A 11 -12.91 7.97 3.15
C LEU A 11 -12.82 6.48 3.50
N ALA A 12 -13.88 5.71 3.25
CA ALA A 12 -13.84 4.27 3.45
C ALA A 12 -12.76 3.62 2.56
N GLU A 13 -12.60 4.09 1.31
CA GLU A 13 -11.57 3.58 0.41
C GLU A 13 -10.14 3.87 0.91
N THR A 14 -9.93 4.99 1.63
CA THR A 14 -8.65 5.29 2.30
C THR A 14 -8.33 4.23 3.34
N VAL A 15 -9.32 3.86 4.17
CA VAL A 15 -9.16 2.83 5.19
C VAL A 15 -8.92 1.46 4.55
N ILE A 16 -9.73 1.08 3.55
CA ILE A 16 -9.62 -0.21 2.86
C ILE A 16 -8.25 -0.37 2.21
N LEU A 17 -7.80 0.63 1.44
CA LEU A 17 -6.52 0.59 0.75
C LEU A 17 -5.35 0.53 1.74
N THR A 18 -5.43 1.31 2.83
CA THR A 18 -4.41 1.30 3.89
C THR A 18 -4.31 -0.08 4.55
N LEU A 19 -5.45 -0.70 4.90
CA LEU A 19 -5.48 -2.03 5.51
C LEU A 19 -4.94 -3.10 4.57
N LEU A 20 -5.28 -3.05 3.28
CA LEU A 20 -4.76 -3.96 2.27
C LEU A 20 -3.23 -3.88 2.18
N CYS A 21 -2.67 -2.67 2.03
CA CYS A 21 -1.23 -2.47 1.93
C CYS A 21 -0.50 -2.82 3.24
N ALA A 22 -1.13 -2.58 4.39
CA ALA A 22 -0.58 -2.96 5.69
C ALA A 22 -0.53 -4.49 5.86
N PHE A 23 -1.61 -5.19 5.50
CA PHE A 23 -1.67 -6.64 5.55
C PHE A 23 -0.63 -7.29 4.63
N ASP A 24 -0.47 -6.77 3.40
CA ASP A 24 0.54 -7.22 2.47
C ASP A 24 1.98 -6.95 2.95
N THR A 25 2.21 -5.79 3.56
CA THR A 25 3.51 -5.49 4.16
C THR A 25 3.85 -6.49 5.27
N TYR A 26 2.87 -6.78 6.13
CA TYR A 26 3.00 -7.77 7.19
C TYR A 26 3.26 -9.18 6.63
N TRP A 27 2.46 -9.59 5.63
CA TRP A 27 2.59 -10.89 4.99
C TRP A 27 3.95 -11.04 4.27
N THR A 28 4.38 -10.01 3.54
CA THR A 28 5.70 -9.99 2.88
C THR A 28 6.81 -10.19 3.91
N LEU A 29 6.74 -9.48 5.04
CA LEU A 29 7.78 -9.58 6.07
C LEU A 29 7.87 -11.00 6.65
N ILE A 30 6.73 -11.67 6.87
CA ILE A 30 6.69 -13.06 7.31
C ILE A 30 7.33 -13.97 6.26
N LEU A 31 6.89 -13.88 5.00
CA LEU A 31 7.36 -14.74 3.92
C LEU A 31 8.86 -14.59 3.67
N VAL A 32 9.38 -13.36 3.70
CA VAL A 32 10.81 -13.10 3.51
C VAL A 32 11.61 -13.61 4.70
N ARG A 33 11.13 -13.44 5.94
CA ARG A 33 11.82 -13.96 7.13
C ARG A 33 11.84 -15.49 7.20
N MET A 34 10.80 -16.15 6.68
CA MET A 34 10.78 -17.61 6.57
C MET A 34 11.64 -18.14 5.41
N GLY A 35 12.21 -17.26 4.57
CA GLY A 35 13.00 -17.65 3.40
C GLY A 35 12.16 -18.23 2.25
N ILE A 36 10.83 -18.12 2.33
CA ILE A 36 9.88 -18.68 1.35
C ILE A 36 9.69 -17.72 0.18
N GLY A 37 9.82 -16.42 0.41
CA GLY A 37 9.68 -15.38 -0.59
C GLY A 37 10.91 -14.47 -0.69
N ARG A 38 11.11 -13.88 -1.87
CA ARG A 38 12.02 -12.74 -2.05
C ARG A 38 11.23 -11.52 -2.49
N GLU A 39 11.61 -10.37 -1.95
CA GLU A 39 11.07 -9.09 -2.39
C GLU A 39 11.63 -8.76 -3.79
N THR A 40 10.74 -8.56 -4.76
CA THR A 40 11.13 -8.32 -6.16
C THR A 40 11.58 -6.88 -6.39
N ASN A 41 11.14 -5.95 -5.56
CA ASN A 41 11.58 -4.56 -5.65
C ASN A 41 13.03 -4.46 -5.13
N PRO A 42 14.02 -4.08 -5.97
CA PRO A 42 15.43 -4.09 -5.59
C PRO A 42 15.76 -3.12 -4.44
N VAL A 43 15.02 -2.00 -4.34
CA VAL A 43 15.19 -1.04 -3.25
C VAL A 43 14.72 -1.63 -1.92
N LEU A 44 13.56 -2.29 -1.94
CA LEU A 44 13.02 -2.93 -0.75
C LEU A 44 13.81 -4.19 -0.36
N ALA A 45 14.28 -4.97 -1.34
CA ALA A 45 15.13 -6.13 -1.10
C ALA A 45 16.41 -5.73 -0.33
N LYS A 46 17.10 -4.68 -0.79
CA LYS A 46 18.29 -4.14 -0.11
C LYS A 46 17.98 -3.62 1.29
N SER A 47 16.79 -3.06 1.50
CA SER A 47 16.41 -2.56 2.82
C SER A 47 16.22 -3.66 3.88
N ILE A 48 15.76 -4.85 3.46
CA ILE A 48 15.65 -6.02 4.34
C ILE A 48 17.02 -6.47 4.84
N GLU A 49 18.05 -6.43 3.98
CA GLU A 49 19.42 -6.78 4.33
C GLU A 49 20.01 -5.83 5.39
N ILE A 50 19.58 -4.57 5.40
CA ILE A 50 20.01 -3.58 6.40
C ILE A 50 19.29 -3.81 7.73
N SER A 51 17.94 -3.76 7.71
CA SER A 51 17.13 -4.07 8.88
C SER A 51 15.66 -4.26 8.51
N ASN A 52 14.96 -5.09 9.30
CA ASN A 52 13.50 -5.24 9.18
C ASN A 52 12.74 -3.91 9.37
N TRP A 53 13.27 -3.02 10.21
CA TRP A 53 12.67 -1.70 10.46
C TRP A 53 12.84 -0.76 9.26
N ALA A 54 13.99 -0.80 8.58
CA ALA A 54 14.21 -0.02 7.35
C ALA A 54 13.26 -0.48 6.23
N PHE A 55 13.09 -1.79 6.06
CA PHE A 55 12.10 -2.33 5.12
C PHE A 55 10.68 -1.89 5.47
N LEU A 56 10.28 -2.03 6.74
CA LEU A 56 8.95 -1.60 7.17
C LEU A 56 8.73 -0.11 6.91
N ALA A 57 9.69 0.74 7.27
CA ALA A 57 9.59 2.19 7.09
C ALA A 57 9.51 2.58 5.60
N LEU A 58 10.32 1.97 4.73
CA LEU A 58 10.26 2.22 3.29
C LEU A 58 8.96 1.70 2.67
N LYS A 59 8.53 0.49 3.02
CA LYS A 59 7.30 -0.08 2.48
C LYS A 59 6.07 0.69 2.96
N LEU A 60 6.00 1.05 4.24
CA LEU A 60 4.93 1.91 4.78
C LEU A 60 4.92 3.29 4.13
N SER A 61 6.07 3.94 3.99
CA SER A 61 6.13 5.28 3.36
C SER A 61 5.71 5.25 1.89
N SER A 62 5.98 4.15 1.17
CA SER A 62 5.61 3.97 -0.24
C SER A 62 4.11 4.09 -0.51
N PHE A 63 3.25 3.75 0.45
CA PHE A 63 1.80 3.86 0.31
C PHE A 63 1.16 4.89 1.24
N LEU A 64 1.66 5.07 2.48
CA LEU A 64 1.07 6.03 3.42
C LEU A 64 1.23 7.46 2.94
N VAL A 65 2.40 7.82 2.41
CA VAL A 65 2.66 9.18 1.90
C VAL A 65 1.68 9.55 0.78
N PRO A 66 1.53 8.77 -0.31
CA PRO A 66 0.57 9.10 -1.36
C PRO A 66 -0.88 9.05 -0.88
N ILE A 67 -1.27 8.10 -0.02
CA ILE A 67 -2.64 8.04 0.55
C ILE A 67 -2.96 9.31 1.34
N VAL A 68 -2.03 9.73 2.21
CA VAL A 68 -2.18 10.96 3.00
C VAL A 68 -2.30 12.17 2.08
N ILE A 69 -1.43 12.31 1.07
CA ILE A 69 -1.50 13.39 0.08
C ILE A 69 -2.86 13.41 -0.63
N LEU A 70 -3.37 12.26 -1.06
CA LEU A 70 -4.67 12.16 -1.73
C LEU A 70 -5.82 12.60 -0.81
N GLU A 71 -5.80 12.16 0.45
CA GLU A 71 -6.80 12.58 1.44
C GLU A 71 -6.74 14.09 1.71
N PHE A 72 -5.54 14.70 1.74
CA PHE A 72 -5.37 16.15 1.81
C PHE A 72 -5.93 16.86 0.57
N LEU A 73 -5.66 16.35 -0.63
CA LEU A 73 -6.13 16.93 -1.90
C LEU A 73 -7.65 16.77 -2.11
N ARG A 74 -8.29 15.82 -1.41
CA ARG A 74 -9.73 15.55 -1.49
C ARG A 74 -10.59 16.76 -1.20
N GLN A 75 -10.10 17.68 -0.36
CA GLN A 75 -10.82 18.92 -0.04
C GLN A 75 -11.09 19.79 -1.27
N LYS A 76 -10.19 19.75 -2.26
CA LYS A 76 -10.31 20.54 -3.49
C LYS A 76 -11.03 19.78 -4.60
N HIS A 77 -10.81 18.47 -4.72
CA HIS A 77 -11.33 17.66 -5.82
C HIS A 77 -11.88 16.29 -5.36
N PRO A 78 -13.00 16.25 -4.63
CA PRO A 78 -13.47 15.02 -3.97
C PRO A 78 -13.76 13.87 -4.93
N ASN A 79 -14.38 14.14 -6.08
CA ASN A 79 -14.73 13.12 -7.07
C ASN A 79 -13.51 12.53 -7.79
N LEU A 80 -12.49 13.36 -8.06
CA LEU A 80 -11.24 12.89 -8.67
C LEU A 80 -10.47 11.99 -7.71
N ILE A 81 -10.35 12.40 -6.44
CA ILE A 81 -9.65 11.60 -5.43
C ILE A 81 -10.38 10.28 -5.17
N LEU A 82 -11.71 10.28 -5.09
CA LEU A 82 -12.48 9.04 -4.97
C LEU A 82 -12.18 8.07 -6.13
N LYS A 83 -12.16 8.56 -7.38
CA LYS A 83 -11.80 7.75 -8.55
C LYS A 83 -10.36 7.24 -8.48
N ALA A 84 -9.41 8.11 -8.13
CA ALA A 84 -8.01 7.73 -8.00
C ALA A 84 -7.80 6.64 -6.93
N MET A 85 -8.46 6.77 -5.78
CA MET A 85 -8.39 5.77 -4.71
C MET A 85 -9.00 4.42 -5.13
N ARG A 86 -10.12 4.44 -5.87
CA ARG A 86 -10.72 3.21 -6.43
C ARG A 86 -9.81 2.57 -7.47
N ILE A 87 -9.25 3.35 -8.39
CA ILE A 87 -8.30 2.85 -9.40
C ILE A 87 -7.07 2.27 -8.71
N GLY A 88 -6.52 2.94 -7.69
CA GLY A 88 -5.40 2.44 -6.91
C GLY A 88 -5.72 1.11 -6.21
N THR A 89 -6.90 1.00 -5.60
CA THR A 89 -7.36 -0.24 -4.94
C THR A 89 -7.55 -1.38 -5.94
N ILE A 90 -8.23 -1.13 -7.07
CA ILE A 90 -8.43 -2.13 -8.12
C ILE A 90 -7.09 -2.54 -8.73
N GLY A 91 -6.22 -1.58 -9.01
CA GLY A 91 -4.88 -1.83 -9.55
C GLY A 91 -4.04 -2.67 -8.61
N TYR A 92 -4.10 -2.39 -7.30
CA TYR A 92 -3.43 -3.19 -6.29
C TYR A 92 -3.91 -4.65 -6.30
N ILE A 93 -5.23 -4.86 -6.27
CA ILE A 93 -5.83 -6.20 -6.33
C ILE A 93 -5.46 -6.90 -7.64
N ALA A 94 -5.51 -6.21 -8.78
CA ALA A 94 -5.19 -6.76 -10.07
C ALA A 94 -3.73 -7.21 -10.15
N VAL A 95 -2.78 -6.40 -9.67
CA VAL A 95 -1.36 -6.77 -9.61
C VAL A 95 -1.17 -7.98 -8.70
N TYR A 96 -1.83 -8.02 -7.55
CA TYR A 96 -1.75 -9.16 -6.63
C TYR A 96 -2.28 -10.44 -7.28
N LEU A 97 -3.45 -10.38 -7.94
CA LEU A 97 -4.05 -11.52 -8.62
C LEU A 97 -3.19 -12.00 -9.80
N ILE A 98 -2.76 -11.09 -10.68
CA ILE A 98 -1.94 -11.43 -11.86
C ILE A 98 -0.59 -12.00 -11.41
N GLY A 99 0.05 -11.38 -10.41
CA GLY A 99 1.28 -11.88 -9.83
C GLY A 99 1.10 -13.27 -9.21
N SER A 100 0.03 -13.47 -8.45
CA SER A 100 -0.29 -14.76 -7.82
C SER A 100 -0.58 -15.85 -8.85
N ILE A 101 -1.30 -15.55 -9.93
CA ILE A 101 -1.59 -16.49 -11.02
C ILE A 101 -0.29 -16.89 -11.71
N LYS A 102 0.55 -15.91 -12.07
CA LYS A 102 1.81 -16.17 -12.78
C LYS A 102 2.81 -16.99 -11.95
N VAL A 103 2.86 -16.75 -10.63
CA VAL A 103 3.82 -17.41 -9.73
C VAL A 103 3.33 -18.78 -9.28
N ASN A 104 2.03 -18.93 -8.99
CA ASN A 104 1.47 -20.17 -8.41
C ASN A 104 0.81 -21.11 -9.43
N GLY A 105 0.77 -20.75 -10.72
CA GLY A 105 0.27 -21.62 -11.78
C GLY A 105 -1.20 -22.03 -11.62
N LEU A 106 -2.06 -21.12 -11.13
CA LEU A 106 -3.51 -21.33 -11.13
C LEU A 106 -4.04 -21.17 -12.57
N PHE A 107 -3.81 -22.19 -13.39
CA PHE A 107 -4.57 -22.76 -14.51
C PHE A 107 -3.64 -23.63 -15.37
#